data_AF-A0A101FPV9-F1
#
_entry.id   AF-A0A101FPV9-F1
#
_cell.length_a   1.000
_cell.length_b   1.000
_cell.length_c   1.000
_cell.angle_alpha   90.00
_cell.angle_beta   90.00
_cell.angle_gamma   90.00
#
_symmetry.space_group_name_H-M   'P 1'
#
loop_
_entity.id
_entity.type
_entity.pdbx_description
1 polymer ?
#
loop_
_entity_poly.entity_id
_entity_poly.type
_entity_poly.pdbx_seq_one_letter_code
_entity_poly.pdbx_strand_id
1 'polypeptide(L)' 'MPGGVNSPVRAFRAVDQTPIFIERGRGCRITDVDGNAYIDYVCSWGPLILGHAHPAVVEAVREAAESG' A
#
# COMPACT_ATOMS: atom_id res chain seq x y z
N MET A 1 -10.16 8.53 -14.05
CA MET A 1 -8.68 8.45 -14.04
C MET A 1 -8.19 7.92 -15.38
N PRO A 2 -7.32 8.63 -16.12
CA PRO A 2 -6.71 8.11 -17.34
C PRO A 2 -5.94 6.81 -17.07
N GLY A 3 -6.19 5.75 -17.85
CA GLY A 3 -5.56 4.45 -17.64
C GLY A 3 -5.98 3.70 -16.37
N GLY A 4 -7.06 4.13 -15.70
CA GLY A 4 -7.61 3.46 -14.52
C GLY A 4 -6.84 3.68 -13.21
N VAL A 5 -5.75 4.47 -13.22
CA VAL A 5 -4.86 4.63 -12.06
C VAL A 5 -4.47 6.09 -11.83
N ASN A 6 -4.07 6.43 -10.59
CA ASN A 6 -3.55 7.76 -10.23
C ASN A 6 -2.04 7.94 -10.49
N SER A 7 -1.29 6.86 -10.73
CA SER A 7 0.14 6.90 -11.09
C SER A 7 0.42 5.82 -12.14
N PRO A 8 1.10 6.13 -13.27
CA PRO A 8 1.22 5.23 -14.41
C PRO A 8 1.78 3.84 -14.10
N VAL A 9 2.74 3.75 -13.17
CA VAL A 9 3.37 2.47 -12.81
C VAL A 9 2.37 1.46 -12.22
N ARG A 10 1.28 1.95 -11.62
CA ARG A 10 0.21 1.11 -11.06
C ARG A 10 -0.63 0.42 -12.14
N ALA A 11 -0.50 0.80 -13.42
CA ALA A 11 -1.22 0.15 -14.51
C ALA A 11 -0.55 -1.15 -15.01
N PHE A 12 0.60 -1.54 -14.44
CA PHE A 12 1.29 -2.82 -14.70
C PHE A 12 1.68 -3.08 -16.16
N ARG A 13 1.65 -2.04 -17.02
CA ARG A 13 1.96 -2.15 -18.46
C ARG A 13 3.35 -2.73 -18.76
N ALA A 14 4.33 -2.50 -17.88
CA ALA A 14 5.70 -2.98 -18.07
C ALA A 14 5.86 -4.50 -17.85
N VAL A 15 4.91 -5.12 -17.14
CA VAL A 15 4.93 -6.57 -16.84
C VAL A 15 3.78 -7.31 -17.50
N ASP A 16 2.95 -6.62 -18.29
CA ASP A 16 1.80 -7.16 -19.02
C ASP A 16 0.89 -8.04 -18.15
N GLN A 17 0.48 -7.49 -16.99
CA GLN A 17 -0.42 -8.13 -16.05
C GLN A 17 -1.55 -7.18 -15.67
N THR A 18 -2.65 -7.74 -15.17
CA THR A 18 -3.70 -6.95 -14.53
C THR A 18 -3.19 -6.39 -13.20
N PRO A 19 -3.36 -5.08 -12.91
CA PRO A 19 -3.00 -4.51 -11.62
C PRO A 19 -3.72 -5.20 -10.46
N ILE A 20 -2.98 -5.46 -9.38
CA ILE A 20 -3.56 -5.94 -8.12
C ILE A 20 -4.11 -4.76 -7.31
N PHE A 21 -5.27 -4.94 -6.70
CA PHE A 21 -5.89 -3.96 -5.81
C PHE A 21 -5.66 -4.39 -4.36
N ILE A 22 -4.95 -3.56 -3.59
CA ILE A 22 -4.56 -3.87 -2.22
C ILE A 22 -5.64 -3.40 -1.24
N GLU A 23 -6.11 -4.30 -0.38
CA GLU A 23 -7.08 -4.00 0.68
C GLU A 23 -6.39 -3.48 1.94
N ARG A 24 -5.32 -4.15 2.38
CA ARG A 24 -4.64 -3.85 3.66
C ARG A 24 -3.18 -4.29 3.67
N GLY A 25 -2.42 -3.78 4.63
CA GLY A 25 -1.06 -4.23 4.93
C GLY A 25 -0.76 -4.22 6.42
N ARG A 26 0.14 -5.10 6.85
CA ARG A 26 0.70 -5.15 8.22
C ARG A 26 2.13 -5.69 8.18
N GLY A 27 3.06 -4.94 8.78
CA GLY A 27 4.48 -5.30 8.75
C GLY A 27 5.00 -5.39 7.30
N CYS A 28 5.64 -6.49 6.95
CA CYS A 28 6.16 -6.74 5.59
C CYS A 28 5.12 -7.38 4.64
N ARG A 29 3.84 -7.50 5.02
CA ARG A 29 2.83 -8.18 4.19
C ARG A 29 1.71 -7.25 3.75
N ILE A 30 1.22 -7.49 2.54
CA ILE A 30 0.00 -6.90 1.99
C ILE A 30 -1.01 -7.99 1.62
N THR A 31 -2.29 -7.65 1.67
CA THR A 31 -3.42 -8.50 1.25
C THR A 31 -4.19 -7.78 0.16
N ASP A 32 -4.42 -8.44 -0.98
CA ASP A 32 -5.30 -7.91 -2.04
C ASP A 32 -6.78 -8.14 -1.72
N VAL A 33 -7.65 -7.53 -2.52
CA VAL A 33 -9.12 -7.63 -2.36
C VAL A 33 -9.69 -9.03 -2.61
N ASP A 34 -8.90 -9.92 -3.22
CA ASP A 34 -9.25 -11.33 -3.44
C ASP A 34 -8.75 -12.24 -2.29
N GLY A 35 -8.05 -11.68 -1.30
CA GLY A 35 -7.57 -12.38 -0.12
C GLY A 35 -6.16 -12.98 -0.25
N ASN A 36 -5.46 -12.75 -1.36
CA ASN A 36 -4.08 -13.23 -1.52
C ASN A 36 -3.12 -12.41 -0.68
N ALA A 37 -2.13 -13.07 -0.06
CA ALA A 37 -1.15 -12.42 0.81
C ALA A 37 0.27 -12.51 0.24
N TYR A 38 0.93 -11.36 0.15
CA TYR A 38 2.27 -11.21 -0.45
C TYR A 38 3.27 -10.69 0.59
N ILE A 39 4.55 -11.01 0.41
CA ILE A 39 5.64 -10.26 1.04
C ILE A 39 5.86 -9.01 0.16
N ASP A 40 5.77 -7.83 0.76
CA ASP A 40 5.86 -6.57 0.05
C ASP A 40 7.32 -6.08 -0.02
N TYR A 41 7.86 -6.04 -1.24
CA TYR A 41 9.14 -5.42 -1.56
C TYR A 41 8.98 -4.08 -2.29
N VAL A 42 7.77 -3.69 -2.66
CA VAL A 42 7.47 -2.39 -3.27
C VAL A 42 7.46 -1.31 -2.19
N CYS A 43 6.91 -1.59 -1.01
CA CYS A 43 6.96 -0.72 0.16
C CYS A 43 6.49 0.72 -0.13
N SER A 44 5.41 0.85 -0.92
CA SER A 44 4.91 2.13 -1.44
C SER A 44 5.95 2.97 -2.20
N TRP A 45 6.90 2.31 -2.85
CA TRP A 45 8.05 2.93 -3.53
C TRP A 45 9.01 3.65 -2.57
N GLY A 46 9.08 3.23 -1.30
CA GLY A 46 10.05 3.73 -0.31
C GLY A 46 9.53 4.10 1.08
N PRO A 47 8.37 4.78 1.25
CA PRO A 47 7.95 5.33 2.54
C PRO A 47 7.81 4.31 3.69
N LEU A 48 7.56 3.04 3.36
CA LEU A 48 7.20 2.02 4.34
C LEU A 48 8.42 1.28 4.90
N ILE A 49 9.46 2.02 5.31
CA ILE A 49 10.69 1.42 5.88
C ILE A 49 10.44 0.67 7.19
N LEU A 50 9.45 1.10 7.97
CA LEU A 50 8.99 0.41 9.19
C LEU A 50 7.93 -0.67 8.93
N GLY A 51 7.60 -0.92 7.65
CA GLY A 51 6.48 -1.75 7.24
C GLY A 51 5.13 -1.04 7.34
N HIS A 52 4.09 -1.73 6.88
CA HIS A 52 2.71 -1.26 6.88
C HIS A 52 2.14 -1.21 8.30
N ALA A 53 1.36 -0.16 8.58
CA ALA A 53 0.62 0.02 9.84
C ALA A 53 1.48 -0.17 11.11
N HIS A 54 2.70 0.37 11.11
CA HIS A 54 3.57 0.35 12.29
C HIS A 54 2.87 1.04 13.47
N PRO A 55 2.71 0.38 14.65
CA PRO A 55 1.85 0.88 15.72
C PRO A 55 2.14 2.32 16.14
N ALA A 56 3.42 2.66 16.35
CA ALA A 56 3.80 4.02 16.76
C ALA A 56 3.45 5.11 15.72
N VAL A 57 3.48 4.77 14.43
CA VAL A 57 3.13 5.72 13.37
C VAL A 57 1.60 5.89 13.30
N VAL A 58 0.87 4.78 13.42
CA VAL A 58 -0.60 4.80 13.42
C VAL A 58 -1.12 5.62 14.59
N GLU A 59 -0.63 5.40 15.81
CA GLU A 59 -1.06 6.19 16.97
C GLU A 59 -0.74 7.68 16.82
N ALA A 60 0.47 8.03 16.37
CA ALA A 60 0.83 9.44 16.14
C ALA A 60 -0.07 10.13 15.10
N VAL A 61 -0.43 9.43 14.01
CA VAL A 61 -1.37 9.96 13.00
C VAL A 61 -2.78 10.10 13.58
N ARG A 62 -3.24 9.15 14.42
CA ARG A 62 -4.54 9.24 15.09
C ARG A 62 -4.61 10.43 16.04
N GLU A 63 -3.60 10.58 16.90
CA GLU A 63 -3.50 11.72 17.83
C GLU A 63 -3.51 13.05 17.09
N ALA A 64 -2.70 13.17 16.02
CA ALA A 64 -2.66 14.38 15.22
C ALA A 64 -4.03 14.70 14.59
N ALA A 65 -4.70 13.69 14.02
CA ALA A 65 -6.02 13.86 13.41
C ALA A 65 -7.12 14.23 14.43
N GLU A 66 -7.01 13.76 15.67
CA GLU A 66 -7.93 14.12 16.77
C GLU A 66 -7.69 15.56 17.27
N SER A 67 -6.51 16.14 17.02
CA SER A 67 -6.11 17.45 17.55
C SER A 67 -6.39 18.67 16.65
N GLY A 68 -6.78 18.47 15.39
CA GLY A 68 -7.17 19.54 14.44
C GLY A 68 -6.01 20.14 13.65
#